data_AF-A0A3P8M2P2-F1
#
_entry.id   AF-A0A3P8M2P2-F1
#
_cell.length_a   1.000
_cell.length_b   1.000
_cell.length_c   1.000
_cell.angle_alpha   90.00
_cell.angle_beta   90.00
_cell.angle_gamma   90.00
#
_symmetry.space_group_name_H-M   'P 1'
#
loop_
_entity.id
_entity.type
_entity.pdbx_description
1 polymer ?
#
loop_
_entity_poly.entity_id
_entity_poly.type
_entity_poly.pdbx_seq_one_letter_code
_entity_poly.pdbx_strand_id
1 'polypeptide(L)'
;MRLGITSLEQYARHFNCVEGNTTLYALPKAEIVARWFEQTHDDFRFCFKFPATISHQAALRNCGDLSREFFTRLAPLETRIGQYWLQLPATFGPRDLPALWQFLDALPAGFTYGVEVRHPAFFAKGDDEQQLNRGLHQPRR
;
A
#
# COMPACT_ATOMS: atom_id res chain seq x y z
N MET A 1 28.49 4.05 11.10
CA MET A 1 27.92 5.36 11.44
C MET A 1 26.40 5.21 11.55
N ARG A 2 25.83 5.13 12.77
CA ARG A 2 24.36 5.22 12.94
C ARG A 2 24.03 6.70 12.76
N LEU A 3 23.21 7.06 11.78
CA LEU A 3 22.91 8.46 11.44
C LEU A 3 22.18 9.24 12.54
N GLY A 4 21.92 8.67 13.74
CA GLY A 4 21.32 9.39 14.86
C GLY A 4 19.93 9.97 14.58
N ILE A 5 19.25 9.49 13.52
CA ILE A 5 17.92 9.96 13.13
C ILE A 5 16.92 9.44 14.15
N THR A 6 16.27 10.35 14.87
CA THR A 6 15.29 10.03 15.92
C THR A 6 13.87 10.52 15.58
N SER A 7 13.71 11.28 14.50
CA SER A 7 12.41 11.79 14.06
C SER A 7 12.24 11.72 12.54
N LEU A 8 10.98 11.76 12.08
CA LEU A 8 10.65 11.85 10.66
C LEU A 8 11.18 13.14 10.04
N GLU A 9 11.17 14.25 10.79
CA GLU A 9 11.69 15.53 10.30
C GLU A 9 13.19 15.46 9.99
N GLN A 10 13.98 14.82 10.87
CA GLN A 10 15.40 14.58 10.60
C GLN A 10 15.59 13.64 9.41
N TYR A 11 14.76 12.62 9.28
CA TYR A 11 14.80 11.68 8.16
C TYR A 11 14.55 12.40 6.82
N ALA A 12 13.52 13.25 6.78
CA ALA A 12 13.10 14.00 5.59
C ALA A 12 14.12 15.05 5.11
N ARG A 13 15.13 15.38 5.92
CA ARG A 13 16.27 16.23 5.50
C ARG A 13 17.29 15.48 4.64
N HIS A 14 17.31 14.16 4.70
CA HIS A 14 18.31 13.32 4.03
C HIS A 14 17.70 12.41 2.95
N PHE A 15 16.43 12.04 3.12
CA PHE A 15 15.70 11.17 2.21
C PHE A 15 14.41 11.85 1.78
N ASN A 16 13.96 11.54 0.57
CA ASN A 16 12.75 12.09 -0.03
C ASN A 16 11.56 11.13 0.04
N CYS A 17 11.72 9.93 0.57
CA CYS A 17 10.63 8.95 0.62
C CYS A 17 10.78 7.99 1.80
N VAL A 18 9.65 7.54 2.34
CA VAL A 18 9.60 6.49 3.37
C VAL A 18 8.47 5.50 3.11
N GLU A 19 8.75 4.22 3.33
CA GLU A 19 7.70 3.20 3.43
C GLU A 19 7.14 3.15 4.86
N GLY A 20 5.89 3.59 5.01
CA GLY A 20 5.16 3.54 6.27
C GLY A 20 4.52 2.18 6.50
N ASN A 21 5.19 1.31 7.26
CA ASN A 21 4.64 -0.01 7.62
C ASN A 21 3.58 0.04 8.72
N THR A 22 3.45 1.15 9.46
CA THR A 22 2.51 1.28 10.58
C THR A 22 1.06 0.98 10.17
N THR A 23 0.65 1.43 8.98
CA THR A 23 -0.71 1.23 8.46
C THR A 23 -1.07 -0.22 8.22
N LEU A 24 -0.08 -1.12 8.03
CA LEU A 24 -0.31 -2.56 7.92
C LEU A 24 -0.92 -3.12 9.21
N TYR A 25 -0.49 -2.61 10.38
CA TYR A 25 -0.89 -3.12 11.69
C TYR A 25 -2.05 -2.33 12.29
N ALA A 26 -2.07 -1.01 12.12
CA ALA A 26 -3.11 -0.14 12.64
C ALA A 26 -3.20 1.16 11.84
N LEU A 27 -4.43 1.68 11.69
CA LEU A 27 -4.59 3.03 11.14
C LEU A 27 -4.05 4.06 12.15
N PRO A 28 -3.21 5.02 11.70
CA PRO A 28 -2.75 6.09 12.56
C PRO A 28 -3.91 6.98 12.98
N LYS A 29 -3.79 7.63 14.13
CA LYS A 29 -4.73 8.70 14.52
C LYS A 29 -4.57 9.91 13.59
N ALA A 30 -5.63 10.69 13.40
CA ALA A 30 -5.61 11.90 12.55
C ALA A 30 -4.50 12.88 12.96
N GLU A 31 -4.30 13.09 14.26
CA GLU A 31 -3.25 13.95 14.81
C GLU A 31 -1.84 13.53 14.37
N ILE A 32 -1.60 12.21 14.23
CA ILE A 32 -0.32 11.67 13.79
C ILE A 32 -0.12 11.92 12.30
N VAL A 33 -1.17 11.73 11.49
CA VAL A 33 -1.14 12.01 10.05
C VAL A 33 -0.86 13.49 9.78
N ALA A 34 -1.55 14.39 10.50
CA ALA A 34 -1.31 15.83 10.40
C ALA A 34 0.13 16.19 10.76
N ARG A 35 0.67 15.60 11.84
CA ARG A 35 2.06 15.81 12.24
C ARG A 35 3.05 15.31 11.18
N TRP A 36 2.79 14.20 10.51
CA TRP A 36 3.66 13.73 9.42
C TRP A 36 3.71 14.72 8.25
N PHE A 37 2.59 15.37 7.94
CA PHE A 37 2.55 16.45 6.96
C PHE A 37 3.44 17.61 7.40
N GLU A 38 3.30 18.10 8.64
CA GLU A 38 4.14 19.19 9.15
C GLU A 38 5.64 18.87 9.18
N GLN A 39 5.99 17.60 9.40
CA GLN A 39 7.38 17.14 9.53
C GLN A 39 8.09 16.84 8.20
N THR A 40 7.38 16.93 7.06
CA THR A 40 7.94 16.60 5.75
C THR A 40 7.80 17.77 4.78
N HIS A 41 8.67 17.84 3.78
CA HIS A 41 8.60 18.85 2.72
C HIS A 41 7.70 18.40 1.57
N ASP A 42 7.34 19.31 0.66
CA ASP A 42 6.35 19.05 -0.40
C ASP A 42 6.80 17.98 -1.42
N ASP A 43 8.10 17.85 -1.65
CA ASP A 43 8.67 16.79 -2.52
C ASP A 43 8.83 15.43 -1.80
N PHE A 44 8.52 15.35 -0.50
CA PHE A 44 8.62 14.09 0.23
C PHE A 44 7.47 13.16 -0.15
N ARG A 45 7.73 11.85 -0.22
CA ARG A 45 6.74 10.84 -0.61
C ARG A 45 6.56 9.77 0.47
N PHE A 46 5.32 9.50 0.80
CA PHE A 46 4.94 8.37 1.64
C PHE A 46 4.50 7.20 0.78
N CYS A 47 4.98 6.01 1.14
CA CYS A 47 4.50 4.76 0.58
C CYS A 47 3.86 3.92 1.69
N PHE A 48 2.53 3.88 1.77
CA PHE A 48 1.82 3.19 2.84
C PHE A 48 1.36 1.81 2.41
N LYS A 49 1.42 0.84 3.34
CA LYS A 49 0.77 -0.46 3.13
C LYS A 49 -0.70 -0.40 3.45
N PHE A 50 -1.51 -1.11 2.67
CA PHE A 50 -2.88 -1.40 3.07
C PHE A 50 -2.91 -2.16 4.40
N PRO A 51 -3.89 -1.90 5.28
CA PRO A 51 -4.10 -2.66 6.50
C PRO A 51 -4.18 -4.17 6.28
N ALA A 52 -3.63 -4.95 7.22
CA ALA A 52 -3.73 -6.41 7.20
C ALA A 52 -5.19 -6.89 7.32
N THR A 53 -6.08 -6.07 7.88
CA THR A 53 -7.53 -6.33 7.87
C THR A 53 -8.08 -6.45 6.44
N ILE A 54 -7.54 -5.67 5.49
CA ILE A 54 -7.88 -5.72 4.06
C ILE A 54 -7.17 -6.89 3.37
N SER A 55 -5.85 -6.97 3.49
CA SER A 55 -5.05 -7.89 2.66
C SER A 55 -4.93 -9.31 3.21
N HIS A 56 -4.89 -9.49 4.53
CA HIS A 56 -4.66 -10.79 5.17
C HIS A 56 -5.95 -11.40 5.72
N GLN A 57 -6.77 -10.61 6.43
CA GLN A 57 -7.96 -11.11 7.12
C GLN A 57 -9.16 -11.23 6.18
N ALA A 58 -9.52 -10.15 5.48
CA ALA A 58 -10.60 -10.16 4.50
C ALA A 58 -10.19 -10.75 3.15
N ALA A 59 -8.88 -10.96 2.92
CA ALA A 59 -8.32 -11.46 1.66
C ALA A 59 -8.93 -10.73 0.45
N LEU A 60 -9.00 -9.40 0.55
CA LEU A 60 -9.52 -8.46 -0.47
C LEU A 60 -11.03 -8.54 -0.76
N ARG A 61 -11.81 -9.31 0.01
CA ARG A 61 -13.24 -9.50 -0.22
C ARG A 61 -14.06 -8.56 0.68
N ASN A 62 -15.04 -7.88 0.09
CA ASN A 62 -15.96 -6.98 0.79
C ASN A 62 -15.26 -5.86 1.59
N CYS A 63 -14.13 -5.35 1.08
CA CYS A 63 -13.29 -4.36 1.78
C CYS A 63 -13.69 -2.90 1.56
N GLY A 64 -14.90 -2.60 1.06
CA GLY A 64 -15.30 -1.25 0.65
C GLY A 64 -15.18 -0.22 1.77
N ASP A 65 -15.75 -0.52 2.93
CA ASP A 65 -15.73 0.39 4.09
C ASP A 65 -14.33 0.53 4.69
N LEU A 66 -13.58 -0.57 4.79
CA LEU A 66 -12.19 -0.57 5.25
C LEU A 66 -11.29 0.29 4.35
N SER A 67 -11.48 0.18 3.03
CA SER A 67 -10.72 0.97 2.06
C SER A 67 -11.07 2.45 2.15
N ARG A 68 -12.37 2.77 2.30
CA ARG A 68 -12.83 4.15 2.51
C ARG A 68 -12.23 4.76 3.76
N GLU A 69 -12.23 4.03 4.87
CA GLU A 69 -11.63 4.49 6.13
C GLU A 69 -10.13 4.74 5.98
N PHE A 70 -9.41 3.82 5.33
CA PHE A 70 -7.97 3.96 5.05
C PHE A 70 -7.66 5.23 4.25
N PHE A 71 -8.34 5.45 3.11
CA PHE A 71 -8.11 6.65 2.29
C PHE A 71 -8.54 7.93 3.03
N THR A 72 -9.66 7.91 3.74
CA THR A 72 -10.11 9.05 4.54
C THR A 72 -9.08 9.44 5.59
N ARG A 73 -8.46 8.45 6.24
CA ARG A 73 -7.45 8.71 7.27
C ARG A 73 -6.19 9.35 6.68
N LEU A 74 -5.82 8.98 5.46
CA LEU A 74 -4.59 9.43 4.79
C LEU A 74 -4.81 10.62 3.84
N ALA A 75 -6.04 11.06 3.63
CA ALA A 75 -6.37 12.21 2.78
C ALA A 75 -5.53 13.48 3.06
N PRO A 76 -5.15 13.83 4.30
CA PRO A 76 -4.27 14.98 4.54
C PRO A 76 -2.88 14.86 3.89
N LEU A 77 -2.44 13.65 3.56
CA LEU A 77 -1.16 13.37 2.90
C LEU A 77 -1.31 13.11 1.40
N GLU A 78 -2.50 13.24 0.81
CA GLU A 78 -2.80 12.87 -0.58
C GLU A 78 -1.76 13.40 -1.59
N THR A 79 -1.40 14.68 -1.48
CA THR A 79 -0.41 15.35 -2.34
C THR A 79 1.02 14.85 -2.18
N ARG A 80 1.29 14.07 -1.12
CA ARG A 80 2.58 13.48 -0.78
C ARG A 80 2.54 11.96 -0.78
N ILE A 81 1.51 11.34 -1.36
CA ILE A 81 1.49 9.89 -1.59
C ILE A 81 2.31 9.57 -2.83
N GLY A 82 3.34 8.73 -2.67
CA GLY A 82 4.07 8.14 -3.80
C GLY A 82 3.37 6.90 -4.34
N GLN A 83 3.07 5.95 -3.45
CA GLN A 83 2.47 4.67 -3.82
C GLN A 83 1.76 4.01 -2.63
N TYR A 84 0.69 3.28 -2.89
CA TYR A 84 0.11 2.36 -1.90
C TYR A 84 0.55 0.93 -2.18
N TRP A 85 1.03 0.24 -1.15
CA TRP A 85 1.50 -1.14 -1.23
C TRP A 85 0.45 -2.11 -0.73
N LEU A 86 -0.01 -2.99 -1.62
CA LEU A 86 -0.85 -4.14 -1.29
C LEU A 86 0.03 -5.38 -1.10
N GLN A 87 0.49 -5.59 0.13
CA GLN A 87 1.21 -6.79 0.49
C GLN A 87 0.24 -7.92 0.84
N LEU A 88 0.36 -9.04 0.12
CA LEU A 88 -0.48 -10.22 0.26
C LEU A 88 0.23 -11.34 1.06
N PRO A 89 -0.50 -12.13 1.86
CA PRO A 89 0.08 -13.27 2.57
C PRO A 89 0.52 -14.37 1.61
N ALA A 90 1.41 -15.25 2.07
CA ALA A 90 1.85 -16.41 1.28
C ALA A 90 0.72 -17.42 0.97
N THR A 91 -0.40 -17.33 1.69
CA THR A 91 -1.61 -18.13 1.45
C THR A 91 -2.48 -17.59 0.32
N PHE A 92 -2.28 -16.34 -0.11
CA PHE A 92 -3.02 -15.76 -1.24
C PHE A 92 -2.44 -16.28 -2.55
N GLY A 93 -3.16 -17.18 -3.22
CA GLY A 93 -2.65 -17.93 -4.36
C GLY A 93 -3.30 -17.56 -5.69
N PRO A 94 -2.97 -18.29 -6.77
CA PRO A 94 -3.52 -18.03 -8.11
C PRO A 94 -5.05 -18.06 -8.18
N ARG A 95 -5.68 -18.91 -7.35
CA ARG A 95 -7.15 -19.00 -7.25
C ARG A 95 -7.82 -17.73 -6.71
N ASP A 96 -7.06 -16.87 -6.04
CA ASP A 96 -7.55 -15.62 -5.45
C ASP A 96 -7.39 -14.41 -6.38
N LEU A 97 -6.74 -14.56 -7.53
CA LEU A 97 -6.55 -13.47 -8.50
C LEU A 97 -7.85 -12.73 -8.90
N PRO A 98 -9.01 -13.40 -9.06
CA PRO A 98 -10.27 -12.68 -9.30
C PRO A 98 -10.62 -11.66 -8.22
N ALA A 99 -10.35 -11.97 -6.94
CA ALA A 99 -10.57 -11.04 -5.83
C ALA A 99 -9.56 -9.88 -5.87
N LEU A 100 -8.31 -10.14 -6.26
CA LEU A 100 -7.32 -9.08 -6.48
C LEU A 100 -7.78 -8.10 -7.56
N TRP A 101 -8.26 -8.60 -8.69
CA TRP A 101 -8.73 -7.75 -9.79
C TRP A 101 -9.92 -6.90 -9.40
N GLN A 102 -10.94 -7.53 -8.79
CA GLN A 102 -12.11 -6.81 -8.29
C GLN A 102 -11.73 -5.73 -7.27
N PHE A 103 -10.79 -6.02 -6.37
CA PHE A 103 -10.32 -5.05 -5.39
C PHE A 103 -9.61 -3.88 -6.06
N LEU A 104 -8.66 -4.13 -6.97
CA LEU A 104 -7.93 -3.08 -7.68
C LEU A 104 -8.85 -2.22 -8.56
N ASP A 105 -9.84 -2.82 -9.22
CA ASP A 105 -10.83 -2.10 -10.05
C ASP A 105 -11.74 -1.18 -9.22
N ALA A 106 -11.84 -1.40 -7.91
CA ALA A 106 -12.64 -0.58 -7.00
C ALA A 106 -11.83 0.55 -6.33
N LEU A 107 -10.51 0.61 -6.54
CA LEU A 107 -9.65 1.63 -5.94
C LEU A 107 -9.73 2.97 -6.68
N PRO A 108 -9.50 4.10 -5.99
CA PRO A 108 -9.45 5.41 -6.63
C PRO A 108 -8.35 5.50 -7.71
N ALA A 109 -8.70 5.98 -8.92
CA ALA A 109 -7.76 6.11 -10.04
C ALA A 109 -6.65 7.17 -9.85
N GLY A 110 -6.74 8.01 -8.82
CA GLY A 110 -5.79 9.10 -8.55
C GLY A 110 -4.45 8.68 -7.94
N PHE A 111 -4.24 7.38 -7.67
CA PHE A 111 -3.05 6.89 -6.99
C PHE A 111 -2.35 5.76 -7.75
N THR A 112 -1.08 5.55 -7.41
CA THR A 112 -0.32 4.38 -7.87
C THR A 112 -0.38 3.27 -6.83
N TYR A 113 -0.59 2.03 -7.28
CA TYR A 113 -0.71 0.84 -6.45
C TYR A 113 0.35 -0.19 -6.81
N GLY A 114 1.07 -0.71 -5.82
CA GLY A 114 1.99 -1.84 -5.98
C GLY A 114 1.43 -3.08 -5.32
N VAL A 115 1.50 -4.22 -6.00
CA VAL A 115 1.09 -5.52 -5.43
C VAL A 115 2.35 -6.32 -5.09
N GLU A 116 2.47 -6.74 -3.83
CA GLU A 116 3.57 -7.59 -3.34
C GLU A 116 3.01 -8.97 -3.02
N VAL A 117 3.26 -9.94 -3.91
CA VAL A 117 2.87 -11.34 -3.73
C VAL A 117 3.94 -12.15 -3.01
N ARG A 118 3.52 -13.18 -2.25
CA ARG A 118 4.43 -14.07 -1.51
C ARG A 118 4.22 -15.55 -1.79
N HIS A 119 3.17 -15.91 -2.53
CA HIS A 119 2.87 -17.32 -2.81
C HIS A 119 3.86 -17.89 -3.85
N PRO A 120 4.51 -19.04 -3.59
CA PRO A 120 5.56 -19.58 -4.45
C PRO A 120 5.17 -19.79 -5.92
N ALA A 121 3.91 -20.13 -6.19
CA ALA A 121 3.41 -20.33 -7.56
C ALA A 121 3.60 -19.09 -8.47
N PHE A 122 3.60 -17.88 -7.90
CA PHE A 122 3.84 -16.65 -8.67
C PHE A 122 5.30 -16.40 -9.03
N PHE A 123 6.22 -17.25 -8.58
CA PHE A 123 7.65 -17.17 -8.88
C PHE A 123 8.18 -18.42 -9.61
N ALA A 124 7.26 -19.35 -9.95
CA ALA A 124 7.60 -20.64 -10.52
C ALA A 124 7.81 -20.61 -12.05
N LYS A 125 7.76 -19.42 -12.69
CA LYS A 125 7.87 -19.21 -14.14
C LYS A 125 6.83 -19.99 -14.96
N GLY A 126 5.71 -20.33 -14.34
CA GLY A 126 4.58 -21.05 -14.95
C GLY A 126 3.43 -20.12 -15.34
N ASP A 127 2.29 -20.74 -15.66
CA ASP A 127 1.09 -20.02 -16.10
C ASP A 127 0.54 -19.06 -15.02
N ASP A 128 0.68 -19.42 -13.74
CA ASP A 128 0.21 -18.59 -12.61
C ASP A 128 0.96 -17.24 -12.53
N GLU A 129 2.29 -17.26 -12.71
CA GLU A 129 3.11 -16.04 -12.78
C GLU A 129 2.73 -15.20 -14.02
N GLN A 130 2.56 -15.85 -15.18
CA GLN A 130 2.14 -15.16 -16.39
C GLN A 130 0.76 -14.52 -16.26
N GLN A 131 -0.18 -15.22 -15.61
CA GLN A 131 -1.53 -14.72 -15.36
C GLN A 131 -1.51 -13.50 -14.46
N LEU A 132 -0.75 -13.53 -13.36
CA LEU A 132 -0.54 -12.38 -12.48
C LEU A 132 0.03 -11.20 -13.27
N ASN A 133 1.14 -11.40 -14.00
CA ASN A 133 1.82 -10.33 -14.72
C ASN A 133 0.94 -9.70 -15.80
N ARG A 134 0.24 -10.52 -16.59
CA ARG A 134 -0.71 -10.02 -17.59
C ARG A 134 -1.82 -9.21 -16.94
N GLY A 135 -2.37 -9.69 -15.83
CA GLY A 135 -3.38 -8.95 -15.07
C GLY A 135 -2.85 -7.62 -14.57
N LEU A 136 -1.65 -7.56 -14.00
CA LEU A 136 -1.06 -6.32 -13.48
C LEU A 136 -0.81 -5.28 -14.58
N HIS A 137 -0.44 -5.70 -15.79
CA HIS A 137 -0.22 -4.81 -16.94
C HIS A 137 -1.50 -4.34 -17.66
N GLN A 138 -2.66 -4.92 -17.36
CA GLN A 138 -3.90 -4.45 -17.96
C GLN A 138 -4.26 -3.06 -17.43
N PRO A 139 -4.56 -2.08 -18.32
CA PRO A 139 -5.08 -0.80 -17.89
C PRO A 139 -6.44 -1.03 -17.21
N ARG A 140 -6.57 -0.51 -15.98
CA ARG A 140 -7.81 -0.53 -15.21
C ARG A 140 -8.49 0.84 -15.32
N ARG A 141 -9.81 0.84 -15.15
CA ARG A 141 -10.68 2.01 -15.36
C ARG A 141 -10.60 3.02 -14.22
#